data_AF-A0A7J9EDW1-F1
#
_entry.id   AF-A0A7J9EDW1-F1
#
_cell.length_a   1.000
_cell.length_b   1.000
_cell.length_c   1.000
_cell.angle_alpha   90.00
_cell.angle_beta   90.00
_cell.angle_gamma   90.00
#
_symmetry.space_group_name_H-M   'P 1'
#
loop_
_entity.id
_entity.type
_entity.pdbx_description
1 polymer ?
#
loop_
_entity_poly.entity_id
_entity_poly.type
_entity_poly.pdbx_seq_one_letter_code
_entity_poly.pdbx_strand_id
1 'polypeptide(L)'
;MELMESLDLSMNRLNSEIPPSFSNLNFLNHFNVSYNNLTGHIPTSTQLQSFENLSYVGNHLCGPPLTKNCTSKNIPTDVGNKGRKVNWLYVSIVFGFVLGFWSVGAPLFFIRSWRIAYYQKLDQI
;
A
#
# COMPACT_ATOMS: atom_id res chain seq x y z
N MET A 1 13.71 4.05 -36.26
CA MET A 1 14.53 3.85 -35.04
C MET A 1 14.06 4.91 -34.06
N GLU A 2 13.34 4.51 -33.02
CA GLU A 2 12.97 5.44 -31.95
C GLU A 2 14.18 5.60 -31.02
N LEU A 3 14.72 6.82 -31.00
CA LEU A 3 15.83 7.21 -30.14
C LEU A 3 15.23 7.73 -28.83
N MET A 4 15.06 6.84 -27.85
CA MET A 4 14.60 7.23 -26.53
C MET A 4 15.79 7.32 -25.58
N GLU A 5 16.09 8.54 -25.14
CA GLU A 5 17.26 8.84 -24.30
C GLU A 5 16.94 8.84 -22.81
N SER A 6 15.70 9.15 -22.43
CA SER A 6 15.30 9.22 -21.02
C SER A 6 13.90 8.65 -20.85
N LEU A 7 13.75 7.74 -19.88
CA LEU A 7 12.48 7.16 -19.50
C LEU A 7 12.36 7.11 -17.97
N ASP A 8 11.53 7.99 -17.43
CA ASP A 8 11.15 7.98 -16.02
C ASP A 8 9.66 7.60 -15.90
N LEU A 9 9.41 6.45 -15.31
CA LEU A 9 8.10 5.91 -14.97
C LEU A 9 7.98 5.67 -13.46
N SER A 10 8.83 6.28 -12.65
CA SER A 10 8.84 6.09 -11.21
C SER A 10 7.53 6.53 -10.54
N MET A 11 7.25 6.00 -9.34
CA MET A 11 6.10 6.40 -8.50
C MET A 11 4.73 6.24 -9.18
N ASN A 12 4.60 5.23 -10.03
CA ASN A 12 3.34 4.91 -10.69
C ASN A 12 2.72 3.62 -10.11
N ARG A 13 1.60 3.19 -10.67
CA ARG A 13 0.93 1.93 -10.33
C ARG A 13 1.07 0.89 -11.45
N LEU A 14 2.16 0.96 -12.21
CA LEU A 14 2.42 0.00 -13.28
C LEU A 14 2.57 -1.39 -12.68
N ASN A 15 1.90 -2.35 -13.29
CA ASN A 15 1.87 -3.74 -12.88
C ASN A 15 2.33 -4.62 -14.05
N SER A 16 2.45 -5.93 -13.81
CA SER A 16 2.97 -6.92 -14.77
C SER A 16 4.48 -6.82 -15.04
N GLU A 17 4.94 -7.56 -16.03
CA GLU A 17 6.36 -7.70 -16.35
C GLU A 17 6.85 -6.58 -17.27
N ILE A 18 8.15 -6.29 -17.22
CA ILE A 18 8.77 -5.38 -18.18
C ILE A 18 8.82 -6.11 -19.53
N PRO A 19 8.18 -5.56 -20.59
CA PRO A 19 8.08 -6.28 -21.85
C PRO A 19 9.47 -6.44 -22.50
N PRO A 20 9.74 -7.58 -23.17
CA PRO A 20 11.03 -7.83 -23.79
C PRO A 20 11.45 -6.78 -24.82
N SER A 21 10.49 -6.06 -25.42
CA SER A 21 10.76 -4.96 -26.35
C SER A 21 11.58 -3.82 -25.75
N PHE A 22 11.57 -3.67 -24.42
CA PHE A 22 12.43 -2.68 -23.74
C PHE A 22 13.91 -3.00 -23.92
N SER A 23 14.26 -4.25 -24.24
CA SER A 23 15.64 -4.60 -24.57
C SER A 23 16.16 -3.94 -25.85
N ASN A 24 15.26 -3.47 -26.73
CA ASN A 24 15.61 -2.77 -27.98
C ASN A 24 15.90 -1.27 -27.77
N LEU A 25 15.70 -0.75 -26.56
CA LEU A 25 16.00 0.64 -26.22
C LEU A 25 17.51 0.78 -25.99
N ASN A 26 18.24 1.02 -27.08
CA ASN A 26 19.71 1.03 -27.10
C ASN A 26 20.35 2.41 -26.87
N PHE A 27 19.54 3.45 -26.67
CA PHE A 27 19.99 4.84 -26.52
C PHE A 27 19.59 5.48 -25.19
N LEU A 28 19.08 4.69 -24.24
CA LEU A 28 18.70 5.18 -22.91
C LEU A 28 19.94 5.62 -22.13
N ASN A 29 19.95 6.89 -21.75
CA ASN A 29 20.89 7.51 -20.83
C ASN A 29 20.31 7.59 -19.40
N HIS A 30 18.99 7.69 -19.29
CA HIS A 30 18.29 7.69 -18.00
C HIS A 30 17.11 6.73 -18.02
N PHE A 31 17.03 5.86 -17.01
CA PHE A 31 15.95 4.90 -16.85
C PHE A 31 15.58 4.77 -15.38
N ASN A 32 14.30 4.95 -15.06
CA ASN A 32 13.77 4.79 -13.70
C ASN A 32 12.35 4.23 -13.74
N VAL A 33 12.13 3.08 -13.11
CA VAL A 33 10.81 2.44 -12.94
C VAL A 33 10.50 2.19 -11.47
N SER A 34 11.23 2.85 -10.57
CA SER A 34 11.13 2.63 -9.13
C SER A 34 9.72 2.92 -8.60
N TYR A 35 9.39 2.27 -7.48
CA TYR A 35 8.12 2.45 -6.77
C TYR A 35 6.89 2.21 -7.67
N ASN A 36 6.89 1.09 -8.37
CA ASN A 36 5.76 0.54 -9.10
C ASN A 36 5.39 -0.84 -8.54
N ASN A 37 4.47 -1.55 -9.21
CA ASN A 37 4.10 -2.92 -8.87
C ASN A 37 4.53 -3.93 -9.96
N LEU A 38 5.66 -3.68 -10.62
CA LEU A 38 6.20 -4.54 -11.66
C LEU A 38 6.71 -5.87 -11.09
N THR A 39 6.57 -6.95 -11.84
CA THR A 39 6.92 -8.33 -11.42
C THR A 39 7.82 -9.00 -12.46
N GLY A 40 8.45 -10.13 -12.09
CA GLY A 40 9.15 -10.98 -13.05
C GLY A 40 10.61 -10.58 -13.29
N HIS A 41 11.19 -11.11 -14.37
CA HIS A 41 12.59 -10.90 -14.71
C HIS A 41 12.80 -9.57 -15.44
N ILE A 42 13.87 -8.85 -15.09
CA ILE A 42 14.31 -7.72 -15.91
C ILE A 42 14.82 -8.28 -17.25
N PRO A 43 14.29 -7.85 -18.40
CA PRO A 43 14.75 -8.34 -19.68
C PRO A 43 16.23 -8.00 -19.88
N THR A 44 17.00 -8.99 -20.33
CA THR A 44 18.42 -8.83 -20.61
C THR A 44 18.61 -7.93 -21.83
N SER A 45 19.43 -6.89 -21.68
CA SER A 45 19.72 -5.87 -22.69
C SER A 45 21.08 -5.23 -22.39
N THR A 46 21.73 -4.68 -23.40
CA THR A 46 23.01 -3.98 -23.25
C THR A 46 22.96 -2.81 -22.25
N GLN A 47 21.82 -2.12 -22.13
CA GLN A 47 21.69 -0.93 -21.27
C GLN A 47 20.89 -1.14 -19.98
N LEU A 48 19.88 -2.02 -19.98
CA LEU A 48 19.06 -2.21 -18.76
C LEU A 48 19.86 -2.75 -17.58
N GLN A 49 20.95 -3.48 -17.84
CA GLN A 49 21.86 -3.95 -16.79
C GLN A 49 22.89 -2.90 -16.35
N SER A 50 23.05 -1.77 -17.05
CA SER A 50 24.00 -0.72 -16.66
C SER A 50 23.42 0.30 -15.70
N PHE A 51 22.09 0.34 -15.53
CA PHE A 51 21.44 1.26 -14.59
C PHE A 51 21.58 0.80 -13.13
N GLU A 52 21.54 1.77 -12.21
CA GLU A 52 21.65 1.50 -10.79
C GLU A 52 20.47 0.68 -10.27
N ASN A 53 20.73 -0.07 -9.18
CA ASN A 53 19.70 -0.84 -8.49
C ASN A 53 18.52 0.03 -8.01
N LEU A 54 18.78 1.32 -7.73
CA LEU A 54 17.77 2.30 -7.32
C LEU A 54 16.71 2.53 -8.41
N SER A 55 17.05 2.42 -9.69
CA SER A 55 16.10 2.56 -10.80
C SER A 55 14.99 1.50 -10.79
N TYR A 56 15.19 0.40 -10.06
CA TYR A 56 14.26 -0.74 -9.99
C TYR A 56 13.63 -0.91 -8.59
N VAL A 57 14.03 -0.10 -7.61
CA VAL A 57 13.63 -0.25 -6.21
C VAL A 57 12.11 -0.16 -6.04
N GLY A 58 11.55 -0.84 -5.04
CA GLY A 58 10.12 -0.77 -4.76
C GLY A 58 9.23 -1.56 -5.72
N ASN A 59 9.80 -2.43 -6.56
CA ASN A 59 9.09 -3.40 -7.40
C ASN A 59 9.34 -4.85 -6.95
N HIS A 60 8.66 -5.81 -7.58
CA HIS A 60 8.86 -7.26 -7.38
C HIS A 60 9.72 -7.89 -8.48
N LEU A 61 10.64 -7.12 -9.05
CA LEU A 61 11.55 -7.55 -10.13
C LEU A 61 12.68 -8.45 -9.60
N CYS A 62 13.29 -9.22 -10.48
CA CYS A 62 14.45 -10.06 -10.21
C CYS A 62 15.36 -10.17 -11.45
N GLY A 63 16.61 -10.59 -11.25
CA GLY A 63 17.64 -10.64 -12.28
C GLY A 63 18.54 -9.41 -12.30
N PRO A 64 19.67 -9.46 -13.04
CA PRO A 64 20.62 -8.35 -13.12
C PRO A 64 19.93 -7.06 -13.61
N PRO A 65 20.25 -5.87 -13.04
CA PRO A 65 21.32 -5.59 -12.08
C PRO A 65 20.96 -5.84 -10.61
N LEU A 66 19.76 -6.35 -10.30
CA LEU A 66 19.37 -6.68 -8.93
C LEU A 66 20.15 -7.92 -8.44
N THR A 67 20.47 -7.94 -7.14
CA THR A 67 21.05 -9.12 -6.46
C THR A 67 20.03 -10.26 -6.28
N LYS A 68 18.74 -9.99 -6.47
CA LYS A 68 17.66 -10.96 -6.34
C LYS A 68 17.56 -11.83 -7.59
N ASN A 69 17.90 -13.12 -7.48
CA ASN A 69 17.77 -14.07 -8.58
C ASN A 69 16.33 -14.58 -8.76
N CYS A 70 15.91 -14.81 -10.01
CA CYS A 70 14.58 -15.34 -10.35
C CYS A 70 14.45 -16.86 -10.21
N THR A 71 15.43 -17.54 -9.62
CA THR A 71 15.45 -19.00 -9.56
C THR A 71 14.41 -19.52 -8.57
N SER A 72 13.22 -19.85 -9.07
CA SER A 72 12.28 -20.72 -8.38
C SER A 72 12.89 -22.12 -8.24
N LYS A 73 13.48 -22.42 -7.09
CA LYS A 73 13.64 -23.81 -6.62
C LYS A 73 12.95 -23.96 -5.26
N ASN A 74 11.69 -24.39 -5.33
CA ASN A 74 10.98 -25.19 -4.34
C ASN A 74 11.31 -24.91 -2.86
N ILE A 75 10.85 -23.77 -2.35
CA ILE A 75 10.42 -23.72 -0.96
C ILE A 75 8.97 -23.24 -1.00
N PRO A 76 7.99 -23.99 -0.46
CA PRO A 76 6.66 -23.46 -0.24
C PRO A 76 6.75 -22.44 0.91
N THR A 77 7.28 -21.26 0.65
CA THR A 77 7.10 -20.12 1.55
C THR A 77 5.74 -19.54 1.25
N ASP A 78 4.77 -20.11 1.94
CA ASP A 78 3.69 -19.43 2.65
C ASP A 78 2.96 -18.32 1.90
N VAL A 79 1.65 -18.54 1.78
CA VAL A 79 0.64 -17.58 1.35
C VAL A 79 0.73 -16.32 2.20
N GLY A 80 1.60 -15.40 1.80
CA GLY A 80 1.67 -14.06 2.33
C GLY A 80 0.56 -13.20 1.74
N ASN A 81 -0.69 -13.63 1.87
CA ASN A 81 -1.78 -12.68 1.94
C ASN A 81 -1.36 -11.73 3.07
N LYS A 82 -0.88 -10.53 2.73
CA LYS A 82 -0.67 -9.46 3.72
C LYS A 82 -2.06 -9.04 4.18
N GLY A 83 -2.68 -9.94 4.95
CA GLY A 83 -3.86 -9.67 5.72
C GLY A 83 -3.52 -8.45 6.53
N ARG A 84 -4.22 -7.36 6.25
CA ARG A 84 -4.14 -6.14 7.04
C ARG A 84 -4.28 -6.61 8.48
N LYS A 85 -3.20 -6.52 9.26
CA LYS A 85 -3.21 -6.86 10.68
C LYS A 85 -4.07 -5.79 11.34
N VAL A 86 -5.37 -6.05 11.41
CA VAL A 86 -6.32 -5.20 12.12
C VAL A 86 -5.98 -5.36 13.59
N ASN A 87 -5.55 -4.25 14.20
CA ASN A 87 -5.25 -4.23 15.62
C ASN A 87 -6.57 -4.34 16.37
N TRP A 88 -6.92 -5.54 16.80
CA TRP A 88 -8.15 -5.83 17.54
C TRP A 88 -8.33 -4.94 18.79
N LEU A 89 -7.21 -4.53 19.40
CA LEU A 89 -7.17 -3.55 20.48
C LEU A 89 -7.69 -2.16 20.05
N TYR A 90 -7.36 -1.69 18.86
CA TYR A 90 -7.88 -0.42 18.34
C TYR A 90 -9.38 -0.54 18.05
N VAL A 91 -9.80 -1.66 17.48
CA VAL A 91 -11.21 -1.95 17.21
C VAL A 91 -12.02 -1.93 18.51
N SER A 92 -11.54 -2.59 19.58
CA SER A 92 -12.23 -2.59 20.88
C SER A 92 -12.26 -1.22 21.56
N ILE A 93 -11.18 -0.43 21.46
CA ILE A 93 -11.15 0.95 21.97
C ILE A 93 -12.20 1.81 21.25
N VAL A 94 -12.28 1.74 19.92
CA VAL A 94 -13.25 2.53 19.13
C VAL A 94 -14.68 2.11 19.44
N PHE A 95 -14.99 0.82 19.46
CA PHE A 95 -16.31 0.33 19.84
C PHE A 95 -16.67 0.70 21.29
N GLY A 96 -15.71 0.64 22.21
CA GLY A 96 -15.91 1.06 23.60
C GLY A 96 -16.19 2.56 23.74
N PHE A 97 -15.50 3.40 22.97
CA PHE A 97 -15.78 4.84 22.92
C PHE A 97 -17.16 5.12 22.34
N VAL A 98 -17.58 4.45 21.27
CA VAL A 98 -18.91 4.65 20.69
C VAL A 98 -20.01 4.16 21.64
N LEU A 99 -19.90 2.96 22.21
CA LEU A 99 -20.92 2.48 23.14
C LEU A 99 -20.95 3.30 24.45
N GLY A 100 -19.79 3.69 24.99
CA GLY A 100 -19.70 4.46 26.23
C GLY A 100 -20.13 5.93 26.08
N PHE A 101 -19.68 6.60 25.02
CA PHE A 101 -20.01 8.01 24.78
C PHE A 101 -21.49 8.20 24.44
N TRP A 102 -22.10 7.25 23.74
CA TRP A 102 -23.54 7.29 23.43
C TRP A 102 -24.43 6.76 24.57
N SER A 103 -23.94 5.87 25.43
CA SER A 103 -24.69 5.41 26.62
C SER A 103 -24.86 6.49 27.70
N VAL A 104 -24.00 7.50 27.74
CA VAL A 104 -24.05 8.57 28.76
C VAL A 104 -24.38 9.92 28.13
N GLY A 105 -23.81 10.24 26.97
CA GLY A 105 -24.04 11.51 26.28
C GLY A 105 -25.40 11.61 25.58
N ALA A 106 -25.87 10.52 24.94
CA ALA A 106 -27.13 10.55 24.18
C ALA A 106 -28.38 10.68 25.07
N PRO A 107 -28.47 10.04 26.24
CA PRO A 107 -29.53 10.32 27.19
C PRO A 107 -29.51 11.80 27.57
N LEU A 108 -28.37 12.35 27.99
CA LEU A 108 -28.30 13.75 28.44
C LEU A 108 -28.68 14.77 27.34
N PHE A 109 -28.36 14.50 26.08
CA PHE A 109 -28.70 15.39 24.96
C PHE A 109 -30.16 15.26 24.47
N PHE A 110 -30.76 14.08 24.53
CA PHE A 110 -32.19 13.88 24.17
C PHE A 110 -33.15 14.07 25.37
N ILE A 111 -32.65 14.14 26.60
CA ILE A 111 -33.41 14.40 27.85
C ILE A 111 -33.66 15.92 28.04
N ARG A 112 -34.30 16.60 27.09
CA ARG A 112 -35.02 17.84 27.45
C ARG A 112 -36.28 17.51 28.27
N SER A 113 -37.00 16.47 27.87
CA SER A 113 -38.30 16.12 28.49
C SER A 113 -38.15 15.49 29.88
N TRP A 114 -37.18 14.59 30.09
CA TRP A 114 -36.98 13.96 31.41
C TRP A 114 -36.34 14.90 32.43
N ARG A 115 -35.55 15.88 31.99
CA ARG A 115 -34.97 16.93 32.85
C ARG A 115 -36.09 17.81 33.42
N ILE A 116 -37.05 18.19 32.58
CA ILE A 116 -38.21 18.98 33.01
C ILE A 116 -39.07 18.16 33.99
N ALA A 117 -39.33 16.88 33.69
CA ALA A 117 -40.09 16.01 34.57
C ALA A 117 -39.41 15.76 35.92
N TYR A 118 -38.08 15.68 35.94
CA TYR A 118 -37.29 15.52 37.17
C TYR A 118 -37.35 16.77 38.06
N TYR A 119 -37.19 17.97 37.48
CA TYR A 119 -37.32 19.22 38.25
C TYR A 119 -38.73 19.43 38.79
N GLN A 120 -39.78 19.10 38.01
CA GLN A 120 -41.17 19.18 38.50
C GLN A 120 -41.46 18.24 39.67
N LYS A 121 -40.77 17.10 39.76
CA LYS A 121 -40.93 16.15 40.87
C LYS A 121 -40.24 16.62 42.15
N LEU A 122 -39.14 17.38 42.03
CA LEU A 122 -38.42 17.95 43.17
C LEU A 122 -39.12 19.17 43.78
N ASP A 123 -39.84 19.96 42.97
CA ASP A 123 -40.65 21.09 43.46
C ASP A 123 -41.93 20.67 44.24
N GLN A 124 -42.24 19.37 44.29
CA GLN A 124 -43.41 18.82 45.01
C GLN A 124 -43.05 18.17 46.36
N ILE A 125 -41.79 18.24 46.81
CA ILE A 125 -41.31 17.83 48.14
C ILE A 125 -40.96 19.08 48.94
#